data_AF-A0A967MKD6-F1
#
_entry.id   AF-A0A967MKD6-F1
#
_cell.length_a   1.000
_cell.length_b   1.000
_cell.length_c   1.000
_cell.angle_alpha   90.00
_cell.angle_beta   90.00
_cell.angle_gamma   90.00
#
_symmetry.space_group_name_H-M   'P 1'
#
loop_
_entity.id
_entity.type
_entity.pdbx_description
1 polymer ?
#
loop_
_entity_poly.entity_id
_entity_poly.type
_entity_poly.pdbx_seq_one_letter_code
_entity_poly.pdbx_strand_id
1 'polypeptide(L)'
;MQATTHCTAPLIVVNGPARHECGGLECGYGALGPGHRANASIGRALRLAMINIGGGRPGISDMALLGHPGKFTFCLGEAEEESPFEPFHTTQGFSPGDSAVTVIGCE
;
A
#
# COMPACT_ATOMS: atom_id res chain seq x y z
N MET A 1 -10.74 10.08 5.72
CA MET A 1 -11.56 9.55 6.82
C MET A 1 -12.41 8.42 6.26
N GLN A 2 -12.25 7.17 6.73
CA GLN A 2 -13.17 6.08 6.38
C GLN A 2 -14.42 6.27 7.25
N ALA A 3 -15.42 6.95 6.69
CA ALA A 3 -16.69 7.28 7.34
C ALA A 3 -17.90 6.68 6.62
N THR A 4 -17.65 5.83 5.62
CA THR A 4 -18.69 5.25 4.77
C THR A 4 -18.89 3.77 5.11
N THR A 5 -19.99 3.20 4.63
CA THR A 5 -20.20 1.75 4.63
C THR A 5 -19.38 1.03 3.55
N HIS A 6 -18.64 1.78 2.73
CA HIS A 6 -17.86 1.26 1.62
C HIS A 6 -16.56 0.62 2.11
N CYS A 7 -16.16 -0.48 1.48
CA CYS A 7 -15.05 -1.31 1.95
C CYS A 7 -13.65 -0.85 1.54
N THR A 8 -13.45 0.38 1.07
CA THR A 8 -12.16 0.83 0.53
C THR A 8 -10.99 0.63 1.50
N ALA A 9 -9.88 0.05 1.02
CA ALA A 9 -8.59 0.02 1.71
C ALA A 9 -7.53 0.79 0.91
N PRO A 10 -6.61 1.52 1.56
CA PRO A 10 -5.51 2.18 0.85
C PRO A 10 -4.47 1.15 0.44
N LEU A 11 -4.29 0.96 -0.86
CA LEU A 11 -3.15 0.27 -1.44
C LEU A 11 -1.95 1.22 -1.49
N ILE A 12 -0.81 0.76 -0.99
CA ILE A 12 0.47 1.45 -1.08
C ILE A 12 1.32 0.76 -2.14
N VAL A 13 1.68 1.47 -3.21
CA VAL A 13 2.64 1.00 -4.22
C VAL A 13 3.91 1.82 -4.07
N VAL A 14 5.03 1.16 -3.79
CA VAL A 14 6.36 1.80 -3.67
C VAL A 14 7.09 1.66 -4.99
N ASN A 15 7.67 2.76 -5.47
CA ASN A 15 8.41 2.86 -6.72
C ASN A 15 9.83 3.39 -6.46
N GLY A 16 10.74 3.09 -7.38
CA GLY A 16 12.14 3.49 -7.36
C GLY A 16 12.98 2.77 -6.30
N PRO A 17 14.15 3.34 -5.94
CA PRO A 17 15.13 2.70 -5.04
C PRO A 17 14.59 2.26 -3.68
N ALA A 18 13.56 2.95 -3.16
CA ALA A 18 12.90 2.61 -1.89
C ALA A 18 12.35 1.18 -1.85
N ARG A 19 12.01 0.58 -3.00
CA ARG A 19 11.60 -0.85 -3.08
C ARG A 19 12.65 -1.77 -2.46
N HIS A 20 13.93 -1.44 -2.59
CA HIS A 20 15.04 -2.22 -2.04
C HIS A 20 15.54 -1.67 -0.70
N GLU A 21 15.58 -0.35 -0.54
CA GLU A 21 16.15 0.30 0.65
C GLU A 21 15.27 0.21 1.90
N CYS A 22 13.94 0.14 1.74
CA CYS A 22 12.99 0.05 2.85
C CYS A 22 12.79 -1.38 3.36
N GLY A 23 13.89 -2.12 3.54
CA GLY A 23 13.89 -3.48 4.08
C GLY A 23 13.58 -4.59 3.07
N GLY A 24 13.67 -4.28 1.77
CA GLY A 24 13.40 -5.22 0.67
C GLY A 24 11.92 -5.55 0.53
N LEU A 25 11.17 -4.67 -0.13
CA LEU A 25 9.78 -4.96 -0.49
C LEU A 25 9.72 -6.04 -1.56
N GLU A 26 8.74 -6.94 -1.42
CA GLU A 26 8.39 -7.86 -2.49
C GLU A 26 7.61 -7.11 -3.56
N CYS A 27 8.04 -7.31 -4.80
CA CYS A 27 7.53 -6.63 -5.99
C CYS A 27 6.83 -7.60 -6.94
N GLY A 28 7.20 -8.89 -6.92
CA GLY A 28 6.70 -9.89 -7.83
C GLY A 28 5.75 -10.89 -7.16
N TYR A 29 6.07 -12.18 -7.29
CA TYR A 29 5.18 -13.25 -6.85
C TYR A 29 4.92 -13.20 -5.35
N GLY A 30 3.63 -13.09 -4.99
CA GLY A 30 3.23 -13.07 -3.60
C GLY A 30 3.41 -11.71 -2.92
N ALA A 31 3.67 -10.60 -3.62
CA ALA A 31 3.80 -9.27 -3.03
C ALA A 31 2.70 -8.88 -2.00
N LEU A 32 1.49 -9.45 -2.14
CA LEU A 32 0.33 -9.23 -1.27
C LEU A 32 -0.10 -10.46 -0.44
N GLY A 33 0.68 -11.55 -0.43
CA GLY A 33 0.27 -12.88 0.04
C GLY A 33 1.01 -13.42 1.26
N PRO A 34 2.20 -14.06 1.11
CA PRO A 34 2.82 -14.93 2.10
C PRO A 34 3.53 -14.18 3.24
N GLY A 35 3.19 -12.90 3.47
CA GLY A 35 3.67 -12.16 4.63
C GLY A 35 5.10 -11.66 4.53
N HIS A 36 5.52 -11.16 3.36
CA HIS A 36 6.80 -10.47 3.21
C HIS A 36 6.94 -9.35 4.24
N ARG A 37 8.00 -9.41 5.04
CA ARG A 37 8.11 -8.64 6.29
C ARG A 37 8.03 -7.13 6.06
N ALA A 38 8.67 -6.60 5.01
CA ALA A 38 8.62 -5.18 4.66
C ALA A 38 7.19 -4.76 4.27
N ASN A 39 6.58 -5.43 3.29
CA ASN A 39 5.21 -5.19 2.81
C ASN A 39 4.19 -5.23 3.96
N ALA A 40 4.26 -6.28 4.78
CA ALA A 40 3.38 -6.46 5.93
C ALA A 40 3.56 -5.36 6.99
N SER A 41 4.81 -4.97 7.28
CA SER A 41 5.09 -3.96 8.30
C SER A 41 4.66 -2.56 7.87
N ILE A 42 4.94 -2.17 6.62
CA ILE A 42 4.58 -0.85 6.08
C ILE A 42 3.06 -0.73 5.95
N GLY A 43 2.41 -1.72 5.33
CA GLY A 43 0.95 -1.72 5.20
C GLY A 43 0.25 -1.73 6.57
N ARG A 44 0.78 -2.49 7.54
CA ARG A 44 0.26 -2.50 8.90
C ARG A 44 0.49 -1.18 9.63
N ALA A 45 1.64 -0.55 9.45
CA ALA A 45 1.97 0.74 10.05
C ALA A 45 0.96 1.81 9.59
N LEU A 46 0.68 1.90 8.28
CA LEU A 46 -0.34 2.81 7.77
C LEU A 46 -1.72 2.52 8.39
N ARG A 47 -2.11 1.23 8.45
CA ARG A 47 -3.40 0.88 9.05
C ARG A 47 -3.50 1.29 10.52
N LEU A 48 -2.45 1.06 11.29
CA LEU A 48 -2.41 1.47 12.71
C LEU A 48 -2.46 2.99 12.85
N ALA A 49 -1.80 3.74 11.96
CA ALA A 49 -1.91 5.20 11.95
C ALA A 49 -3.35 5.66 11.64
N MET A 50 -4.04 5.02 10.68
CA MET A 50 -5.44 5.32 10.40
C MET A 50 -6.38 5.03 11.58
N ILE A 51 -6.13 3.96 12.33
CA ILE A 51 -6.94 3.58 13.50
C ILE A 51 -6.68 4.53 14.69
N ASN A 52 -5.41 4.80 14.98
CA ASN A 52 -5.02 5.50 16.21
C ASN A 52 -5.00 7.02 16.05
N ILE A 53 -4.63 7.54 14.87
CA ILE A 53 -4.54 8.96 14.57
C ILE A 53 -5.75 9.41 13.75
N GLY A 54 -6.07 8.66 12.68
CA GLY A 54 -7.18 8.98 11.78
C GLY A 54 -8.58 8.61 12.30
N GLY A 55 -8.65 7.95 13.46
CA GLY A 55 -9.90 7.57 14.12
C GLY A 55 -10.67 6.42 13.46
N GLY A 56 -10.12 5.75 12.43
CA GLY A 56 -10.76 4.74 11.57
C GLY A 56 -11.12 3.42 12.27
N ARG A 57 -11.95 3.47 13.31
CA ARG A 57 -12.32 2.34 14.17
C ARG A 57 -13.58 1.65 13.63
N PRO A 58 -13.54 0.33 13.38
CA PRO A 58 -14.71 -0.44 12.94
C PRO A 58 -15.91 -0.26 13.87
N GLY A 59 -17.09 -0.02 13.31
CA GLY A 59 -18.35 0.14 14.03
C GLY A 59 -18.51 1.47 14.78
N ILE A 60 -17.51 2.36 14.74
CA ILE A 60 -17.58 3.70 15.33
C ILE A 60 -17.49 4.75 14.21
N SER A 61 -16.41 4.72 13.44
CA SER A 61 -16.23 5.62 12.30
C SER A 61 -16.14 4.84 10.98
N ASP A 62 -15.46 3.69 10.97
CA ASP A 62 -15.40 2.81 9.81
C ASP A 62 -16.64 1.91 9.83
N MET A 63 -17.61 2.21 8.96
CA MET A 63 -18.94 1.57 8.95
C MET A 63 -19.04 0.45 7.90
N ALA A 64 -17.91 -0.02 7.36
CA ALA A 64 -17.93 -1.12 6.39
C ALA A 64 -18.50 -2.41 7.00
N LEU A 65 -19.51 -3.00 6.36
CA LEU A 65 -20.20 -4.20 6.87
C LEU A 65 -19.30 -5.46 6.86
N LEU A 66 -18.69 -5.77 5.72
CA LEU A 66 -17.73 -6.87 5.58
C LEU A 66 -16.27 -6.42 5.73
N GLY A 67 -16.00 -5.14 5.46
CA GLY A 67 -14.64 -4.61 5.36
C GLY A 67 -13.92 -5.08 4.09
N HIS A 68 -12.60 -4.96 4.08
CA HIS A 68 -11.73 -5.42 2.98
C HIS A 68 -10.44 -6.00 3.59
N PRO A 69 -9.91 -7.14 3.12
CA PRO A 69 -8.71 -7.76 3.69
C PRO A 69 -7.49 -6.84 3.72
N GLY A 70 -7.35 -5.96 2.72
CA GLY A 70 -6.33 -4.91 2.68
C GLY A 70 -6.41 -3.89 3.83
N LYS A 71 -7.51 -3.83 4.59
CA LYS A 71 -7.57 -3.08 5.85
C LYS A 71 -6.76 -3.73 6.98
N PHE A 72 -6.10 -4.87 6.75
CA PHE A 72 -5.11 -5.42 7.67
C PHE A 72 -3.69 -4.95 7.33
N THR A 73 -3.29 -5.17 6.07
CA THR A 73 -2.05 -4.72 5.44
C THR A 73 -2.26 -4.67 3.92
N PHE A 74 -1.74 -3.66 3.23
CA PHE A 74 -1.89 -3.54 1.77
C PHE A 74 -0.79 -2.69 1.14
N CYS A 75 0.38 -3.31 0.94
CA CYS A 75 1.57 -2.64 0.42
C CYS A 75 2.36 -3.58 -0.47
N LEU A 76 2.87 -3.07 -1.60
CA LEU A 76 3.81 -3.75 -2.48
C LEU A 76 4.82 -2.78 -3.07
N GLY A 77 5.95 -3.30 -3.54
CA GLY A 77 6.75 -2.60 -4.53
C GLY A 77 6.22 -2.83 -5.93
N GLU A 78 6.44 -1.89 -6.84
CA GLU A 78 6.26 -2.13 -8.28
C GLU A 78 7.33 -3.10 -8.81
N ALA A 79 6.97 -4.00 -9.72
CA ALA A 79 7.92 -4.89 -10.38
C ALA A 79 8.57 -4.22 -11.61
N GLU A 80 9.35 -3.16 -11.40
CA GLU A 80 9.89 -2.34 -12.51
C GLU A 80 10.76 -3.15 -13.48
N GLU A 81 11.53 -4.11 -12.98
CA GLU A 81 12.43 -4.95 -13.79
C GLU A 81 11.69 -6.04 -14.59
N GLU A 82 10.47 -6.37 -14.16
CA GLU A 82 9.63 -7.43 -14.75
C GLU A 82 8.44 -6.86 -15.54
N SER A 83 8.30 -5.52 -15.54
CA SER A 83 7.26 -4.80 -16.26
C SER A 83 7.72 -4.43 -17.67
N PRO A 84 6.86 -4.59 -18.70
CA PRO A 84 7.15 -4.07 -20.04
C PRO A 84 6.95 -2.54 -20.14
N PHE A 85 6.45 -1.90 -19.09
CA PHE A 85 6.21 -0.45 -19.04
C PHE A 85 7.29 0.25 -18.22
N GLU A 86 7.54 1.52 -18.55
CA GLU A 86 8.34 2.43 -17.72
C GLU A 86 7.81 2.45 -16.27
N PRO A 87 8.71 2.55 -15.26
CA PRO A 87 8.30 2.64 -13.86
C PRO A 87 7.20 3.68 -13.63
N PHE A 88 6.19 3.34 -12.84
CA PHE A 88 5.01 4.20 -12.74
C PHE A 88 5.36 5.63 -12.30
N HIS A 89 6.31 5.81 -11.39
CA HIS A 89 6.70 7.15 -10.94
C HIS A 89 7.35 7.99 -12.05
N THR A 90 8.09 7.39 -12.99
CA THR A 90 8.69 8.15 -14.09
C THR A 90 7.61 8.66 -15.05
N THR A 91 6.53 7.90 -15.24
CA THR A 91 5.36 8.36 -16.01
C THR A 91 4.64 9.54 -15.35
N GLN A 92 4.80 9.70 -14.03
CA GLN A 92 4.26 10.84 -13.26
C GLN A 92 5.24 12.04 -13.22
N GLY A 93 6.37 11.96 -13.92
CA GLY A 93 7.35 13.04 -14.06
C GLY A 93 8.48 13.04 -13.02
N PHE A 94 8.62 11.98 -12.23
CA PHE A 94 9.75 11.81 -11.32
C PHE A 94 10.98 11.25 -12.05
N SER A 95 12.17 11.50 -11.52
CA SER A 95 13.42 10.98 -12.09
C SER A 95 13.55 9.48 -11.80
N PRO A 96 14.26 8.69 -12.63
CA PRO A 96 14.47 7.27 -12.36
C PRO A 96 15.14 6.97 -11.01
N GLY A 97 15.95 7.89 -10.49
CA GLY A 97 16.58 7.78 -9.17
C GLY A 97 15.70 8.24 -8.00
N ASP A 98 14.54 8.82 -8.25
CA ASP A 98 13.63 9.26 -7.20
C ASP A 98 12.83 8.07 -6.66
N SER A 99 12.63 8.04 -5.35
CA SER A 99 11.68 7.11 -4.73
C SER A 99 10.33 7.78 -4.60
N ALA A 100 9.26 7.05 -4.92
CA ALA A 100 7.90 7.55 -4.83
C ALA A 100 6.96 6.52 -4.21
N VAL A 101 5.84 7.00 -3.67
CA VAL A 101 4.76 6.15 -3.15
C VAL A 101 3.46 6.60 -3.77
N THR A 102 2.77 5.66 -4.40
CA THR A 102 1.41 5.85 -4.90
C THR A 102 0.42 5.25 -3.91
N VAL A 103 -0.61 6.02 -3.53
CA VAL A 103 -1.68 5.56 -2.63
C VAL A 103 -3.01 5.61 -3.35
N ILE A 104 -3.68 4.46 -3.47
CA ILE A 104 -4.96 4.33 -4.19
C ILE A 104 -5.98 3.67 -3.28
N GLY A 105 -7.23 4.15 -3.31
CA GLY A 105 -8.34 3.44 -2.68
C GLY A 105 -8.75 2.24 -3.53
N CYS A 106 -8.62 1.03 -2.99
CA CYS A 106 -9.02 -0.21 -3.64
C CYS A 106 -10.20 -0.85 -2.90
N GLU A 107 -11.08 -1.52 -3.65
CA GLU A 107 -12.37 -2.06 -3.20
C GLU A 107 -12.53 -3.55 -3.49
#